data_AF-A0A5D2YWA3-F1
#
_entry.id   AF-A0A5D2YWA3-F1
#
_cell.length_a   1.000
_cell.length_b   1.000
_cell.length_c   1.000
_cell.angle_alpha   90.00
_cell.angle_beta   90.00
_cell.angle_gamma   90.00
#
_symmetry.space_group_name_H-M   'P 1'
#
loop_
_entity.id
_entity.type
_entity.pdbx_description
1 polymer ?
#
loop_
_entity_poly.entity_id
_entity_poly.type
_entity_poly.pdbx_seq_one_letter_code
_entity_poly.pdbx_strand_id
1 'polypeptide(L)'
;KQGLATLAFFGVSVNLVLFLTRVLDQDNSDAANNVSKWTGTVYLCSLMGAFLSDSYWGRYLTCAVFQLILVLVLGLLSFASWLFLINPADCGDGTKMCRHSSSVGVGTFYLSIYLIAFGYGGHQPTIATFGADQFDDSNPKAADSNAAFFCYFYFALNVGSLFSNTILVYYEDSGKWTLGFLVSLCCAIIALLLYLLGTSRYKYITCGNPLTRVAQVFVAAFRKWNVAPATADALYEVEGPESAIKGSRKIPHSDDFKFLDKAATITQYDLCGRKDPWRLCTVTQVEEQGDVMTSKLGDFHFPAASMSAFDICSVLICTGIYRQILVPLARRLSGSPKGLTELQRMGIGLVMGMMAMIAGGVTEIQRLKLVRPDEKKSRLSIFWQVPQYVLVGASEVFMYVGQLEFFNGQAPDGIKSFGSSLCMASISLGNYVNSLLVSMVMGTTARDDSPGWIPADLNQGHMDRFFFLIAALTALDFIIYVFCAKWY
;
A
#
# COMPACT_ATOMS: atom_id res chain seq x y z
N LYS A 1 16.83 10.15 -3.24
CA LYS A 1 16.43 9.65 -1.91
C LYS A 1 15.28 8.64 -1.99
N GLN A 2 14.04 9.03 -2.30
CA GLN A 2 12.88 8.12 -2.23
C GLN A 2 13.09 6.78 -2.97
N GLY A 3 13.43 6.80 -4.26
CA GLY A 3 13.62 5.56 -5.02
C GLY A 3 14.68 4.59 -4.46
N LEU A 4 15.69 5.09 -3.72
CA LEU A 4 16.68 4.23 -3.05
C LEU A 4 16.11 3.58 -1.77
N ALA A 5 15.31 4.32 -0.99
CA ALA A 5 14.61 3.76 0.16
C ALA A 5 13.53 2.76 -0.28
N THR A 6 12.87 3.01 -1.41
CA THR A 6 11.88 2.12 -2.02
C THR A 6 12.52 0.85 -2.57
N LEU A 7 13.63 0.97 -3.32
CA LEU A 7 14.42 -0.18 -3.76
C LEU A 7 14.90 -1.05 -2.59
N ALA A 8 15.37 -0.43 -1.50
CA ALA A 8 15.80 -1.14 -0.30
C ALA A 8 14.67 -1.90 0.41
N PHE A 9 13.44 -1.36 0.41
CA PHE A 9 12.27 -2.03 0.97
C PHE A 9 11.78 -3.16 0.06
N PHE A 10 11.59 -2.88 -1.24
CA PHE A 10 11.11 -3.89 -2.18
C PHE A 10 12.12 -5.04 -2.37
N GLY A 11 13.42 -4.80 -2.19
CA GLY A 11 14.44 -5.86 -2.25
C GLY A 11 14.20 -6.95 -1.21
N VAL A 12 13.76 -6.57 -0.01
CA VAL A 12 13.33 -7.56 1.00
C VAL A 12 11.91 -8.04 0.75
N SER A 13 11.00 -7.16 0.32
CA SER A 13 9.57 -7.46 0.19
C SER A 13 9.26 -8.50 -0.89
N VAL A 14 9.82 -8.36 -2.09
CA VAL A 14 9.31 -9.04 -3.31
C VAL A 14 9.57 -10.54 -3.25
N ASN A 15 10.77 -10.94 -2.83
CA ASN A 15 11.13 -12.35 -2.72
C ASN A 15 10.93 -12.92 -1.31
N LEU A 16 10.21 -12.23 -0.42
CA LEU A 16 10.05 -12.68 0.97
C LEU A 16 9.40 -14.07 1.05
N VAL A 17 8.43 -14.37 0.17
CA VAL A 17 7.80 -15.70 0.05
C VAL A 17 8.82 -16.76 -0.36
N LEU A 18 9.67 -16.46 -1.35
CA LEU A 18 10.72 -17.37 -1.82
C LEU A 18 11.81 -17.59 -0.76
N PHE A 19 12.13 -16.58 0.05
CA PHE A 19 13.04 -16.73 1.17
C PHE A 19 12.44 -17.62 2.27
N LEU A 20 11.18 -17.36 2.66
CA LEU A 20 10.47 -18.16 3.67
C LEU A 20 10.33 -19.63 3.27
N THR A 21 10.06 -19.91 1.99
CA THR A 21 9.93 -21.29 1.47
C THR A 21 11.30 -21.96 1.27
N ARG A 22 12.24 -21.34 0.54
CA ARG A 22 13.50 -21.99 0.14
C ARG A 22 14.62 -21.98 1.20
N VAL A 23 14.58 -21.05 2.16
CA VAL A 23 15.63 -20.88 3.19
C VAL A 23 15.11 -21.27 4.58
N LEU A 24 13.86 -20.95 4.89
CA LEU A 24 13.22 -21.26 6.18
C LEU A 24 12.30 -22.49 6.17
N ASP A 25 12.21 -23.19 5.03
CA ASP A 25 11.53 -24.49 4.90
C ASP A 25 10.03 -24.43 5.31
N GLN A 26 9.38 -23.30 5.00
CA GLN A 26 7.93 -23.10 5.21
C GLN A 26 7.12 -23.56 4.00
N ASP A 27 5.93 -24.11 4.26
CA ASP A 27 4.93 -24.34 3.22
C ASP A 27 4.51 -23.01 2.54
N ASN A 28 4.23 -23.04 1.23
CA ASN A 28 3.85 -21.84 0.45
C ASN A 28 2.73 -21.02 1.11
N SER A 29 1.70 -21.70 1.61
CA SER A 29 0.54 -21.09 2.25
C SER A 29 0.89 -20.35 3.55
N ASP A 30 1.80 -20.90 4.35
CA ASP A 30 2.26 -20.29 5.60
C ASP A 30 3.26 -19.16 5.34
N ALA A 31 4.20 -19.37 4.43
CA ALA A 31 5.15 -18.36 3.97
C ALA A 31 4.42 -17.10 3.50
N ALA A 32 3.52 -17.26 2.53
CA ALA A 32 2.82 -16.15 1.91
C ALA A 32 1.86 -15.46 2.91
N ASN A 33 1.19 -16.22 3.77
CA ASN A 33 0.39 -15.68 4.88
C ASN A 33 1.23 -14.83 5.86
N ASN A 34 2.48 -15.21 6.12
CA ASN A 34 3.40 -14.41 6.93
C ASN A 34 3.83 -13.13 6.21
N VAL A 35 4.09 -13.17 4.89
CA VAL A 35 4.37 -11.98 4.08
C VAL A 35 3.22 -10.98 4.12
N SER A 36 1.96 -11.39 3.98
CA SER A 36 0.87 -10.42 3.96
C SER A 36 0.49 -9.88 5.34
N LYS A 37 0.67 -10.64 6.42
CA LYS A 37 0.60 -10.08 7.78
C LYS A 37 1.64 -8.98 7.95
N TRP A 38 2.86 -9.21 7.44
CA TRP A 38 3.93 -8.24 7.43
C TRP A 38 3.56 -7.01 6.57
N THR A 39 3.11 -7.18 5.33
CA THR A 39 2.64 -6.09 4.45
C THR A 39 1.49 -5.28 5.06
N GLY A 40 0.48 -5.95 5.65
CA GLY A 40 -0.59 -5.29 6.39
C GLY A 40 -0.07 -4.47 7.57
N THR A 41 0.94 -4.99 8.26
CA THR A 41 1.64 -4.29 9.36
C THR A 41 2.42 -3.08 8.87
N VAL A 42 3.08 -3.13 7.70
CA VAL A 42 3.73 -1.95 7.08
C VAL A 42 2.73 -0.80 6.96
N TYR A 43 1.55 -1.07 6.39
CA TYR A 43 0.53 -0.04 6.20
C TYR A 43 -0.12 0.41 7.52
N LEU A 44 -0.29 -0.45 8.52
CA LEU A 44 -0.73 -0.03 9.87
C LEU A 44 0.32 0.83 10.59
N CYS A 45 1.61 0.51 10.46
CA CYS A 45 2.69 1.34 11.00
C CYS A 45 2.75 2.73 10.34
N SER A 46 2.19 2.89 9.14
CA SER A 46 2.06 4.21 8.51
C SER A 46 1.12 5.15 9.27
N LEU A 47 0.02 4.64 9.86
CA LEU A 47 -0.84 5.42 10.77
C LEU A 47 -0.06 5.85 12.02
N MET A 48 0.75 4.95 12.60
CA MET A 48 1.57 5.25 13.78
C MET A 48 2.67 6.28 13.49
N GLY A 49 3.34 6.21 12.33
CA GLY A 49 4.33 7.20 11.92
C GLY A 49 3.70 8.57 11.65
N ALA A 50 2.56 8.61 10.95
CA ALA A 50 1.80 9.84 10.74
C ALA A 50 1.33 10.46 12.07
N PHE A 51 0.84 9.65 13.01
CA PHE A 51 0.49 10.06 14.37
C PHE A 51 1.69 10.67 15.11
N LEU A 52 2.84 9.99 15.15
CA LEU A 52 4.04 10.50 15.84
C LEU A 52 4.59 11.78 15.20
N SER A 53 4.57 11.86 13.86
CA SER A 53 4.91 13.06 13.09
C SER A 53 4.04 14.25 13.45
N ASP A 54 2.73 14.12 13.30
CA ASP A 54 1.82 15.27 13.41
C ASP A 54 1.57 15.65 14.89
N SER A 55 1.69 14.72 15.85
CA SER A 55 1.40 14.98 17.27
C SER A 55 2.59 15.30 18.17
N TYR A 56 3.82 14.83 17.88
CA TYR A 56 4.94 14.89 18.83
C TYR A 56 6.28 15.31 18.23
N TRP A 57 6.77 14.61 17.20
CA TRP A 57 8.15 14.73 16.74
C TRP A 57 8.34 15.72 15.60
N GLY A 58 7.28 16.01 14.84
CA GLY A 58 7.36 16.78 13.60
C GLY A 58 7.85 15.94 12.42
N ARG A 59 7.36 16.28 11.22
CA ARG A 59 7.54 15.51 9.98
C ARG A 59 9.00 15.15 9.68
N TYR A 60 9.93 16.11 9.82
CA TYR A 60 11.36 15.88 9.56
C TYR A 60 11.99 14.84 10.50
N LEU A 61 11.75 14.96 11.81
CA LEU A 61 12.39 14.10 12.82
C LEU A 61 11.85 12.68 12.72
N THR A 62 10.53 12.53 12.51
CA THR A 62 9.92 11.22 12.25
C THR A 62 10.55 10.55 11.04
N CYS A 63 10.66 11.23 9.89
CA CYS A 63 11.33 10.66 8.72
C CYS A 63 12.77 10.22 9.03
N ALA A 64 13.54 11.03 9.74
CA ALA A 64 14.93 10.71 10.09
C ALA A 64 15.06 9.48 11.02
N VAL A 65 14.23 9.41 12.07
CA VAL A 65 14.24 8.30 13.05
C VAL A 65 13.78 7.00 12.40
N PHE A 66 12.67 7.02 11.67
CA PHE A 66 12.12 5.83 11.01
C PHE A 66 13.06 5.30 9.89
N GLN A 67 13.71 6.19 9.13
CA GLN A 67 14.71 5.80 8.15
C GLN A 67 16.01 5.26 8.80
N LEU A 68 16.41 5.78 9.97
CA LEU A 68 17.53 5.22 10.74
C LEU A 68 17.23 3.82 11.26
N ILE A 69 16.02 3.59 11.78
CA ILE A 69 15.56 2.25 12.19
C ILE A 69 15.64 1.29 11.00
N LEU A 70 15.12 1.68 9.83
CA LEU A 70 15.18 0.87 8.61
C LEU A 70 16.63 0.45 8.26
N VAL A 71 17.60 1.38 8.34
CA VAL A 71 19.02 1.09 8.09
C VAL A 71 19.61 0.09 9.10
N LEU A 72 19.41 0.33 10.41
CA LEU A 72 19.95 -0.54 11.46
C LEU A 72 19.40 -1.96 11.35
N VAL A 73 18.12 -2.10 11.02
CA VAL A 73 17.42 -3.38 10.95
C VAL A 73 17.72 -4.13 9.65
N LEU A 74 17.91 -3.44 8.51
CA LEU A 74 18.46 -4.07 7.30
C LEU A 74 19.88 -4.60 7.54
N GLY A 75 20.67 -3.93 8.38
CA GLY A 75 21.97 -4.43 8.86
C GLY A 75 21.83 -5.71 9.66
N LEU A 76 20.92 -5.73 10.64
CA LEU A 76 20.62 -6.93 11.43
C LEU A 76 20.12 -8.09 10.56
N LEU A 77 19.20 -7.84 9.62
CA LEU A 77 18.67 -8.84 8.69
C LEU A 77 19.78 -9.45 7.83
N SER A 78 20.63 -8.60 7.24
CA SER A 78 21.73 -9.04 6.37
C SER A 78 22.72 -9.93 7.14
N PHE A 79 23.12 -9.49 8.35
CA PHE A 79 24.05 -10.21 9.19
C PHE A 79 23.48 -11.53 9.73
N ALA A 80 22.24 -11.51 10.24
CA ALA A 80 21.58 -12.71 10.74
C ALA A 80 21.34 -13.74 9.65
N SER A 81 20.95 -13.30 8.45
CA SER A 81 20.71 -14.19 7.30
C SER A 81 22.00 -14.89 6.85
N TRP A 82 23.10 -14.14 6.74
CA TRP A 82 24.42 -14.69 6.42
C TRP A 82 24.94 -15.67 7.47
N LEU A 83 24.74 -15.38 8.76
CA LEU A 83 25.33 -16.17 9.85
C LEU A 83 24.50 -17.41 10.25
N PHE A 84 23.16 -17.32 10.23
CA PHE A 84 22.28 -18.33 10.85
C PHE A 84 21.27 -18.99 9.91
N LEU A 85 20.98 -18.41 8.74
CA LEU A 85 19.95 -18.94 7.82
C LEU A 85 20.56 -19.56 6.56
N ILE A 86 21.54 -18.88 5.92
CA ILE A 86 22.08 -19.29 4.62
C ILE A 86 23.32 -20.16 4.83
N ASN A 87 23.09 -21.44 5.14
CA ASN A 87 24.13 -22.44 5.36
C ASN A 87 23.75 -23.78 4.70
N PRO A 88 24.56 -24.36 3.79
CA PRO A 88 25.85 -23.86 3.29
C PRO A 88 25.71 -22.57 2.45
N ALA A 89 26.81 -21.84 2.27
CA ALA A 89 26.82 -20.58 1.49
C ALA A 89 26.21 -20.77 0.10
N ASP A 90 25.45 -19.78 -0.37
CA ASP A 90 24.66 -19.83 -1.62
C ASP A 90 23.72 -21.06 -1.70
N CYS A 91 22.92 -21.28 -0.65
CA CYS A 91 21.78 -22.21 -0.65
C CYS A 91 20.46 -21.45 -0.88
N GLY A 92 19.38 -22.16 -1.23
CA GLY A 92 18.07 -21.56 -1.49
C GLY A 92 17.87 -21.04 -2.92
N ASP A 93 18.66 -21.52 -3.88
CA ASP A 93 18.50 -21.31 -5.34
C ASP A 93 17.40 -22.21 -5.97
N GLY A 94 16.73 -23.02 -5.16
CA GLY A 94 15.75 -24.03 -5.60
C GLY A 94 16.34 -25.40 -5.96
N THR A 95 17.67 -25.56 -5.99
CA THR A 95 18.33 -26.87 -6.23
C THR A 95 19.12 -27.36 -5.01
N LYS A 96 19.74 -26.41 -4.30
CA LYS A 96 20.61 -26.61 -3.14
C LYS A 96 19.87 -26.18 -1.89
N MET A 97 19.27 -27.17 -1.23
CA MET A 97 18.53 -27.00 0.02
C MET A 97 19.42 -26.37 1.11
N CYS A 98 18.89 -25.41 1.85
CA CYS A 98 19.54 -24.91 3.07
C CYS A 98 19.41 -25.92 4.20
N ARG A 99 20.36 -25.91 5.14
CA ARG A 99 20.27 -26.72 6.37
C ARG A 99 19.25 -26.08 7.32
N HIS A 100 18.47 -26.93 7.99
CA HIS A 100 17.40 -26.53 8.90
C HIS A 100 17.86 -25.43 9.89
N SER A 101 17.12 -24.32 9.92
CA SER A 101 17.58 -23.06 10.49
C SER A 101 17.61 -23.07 12.03
N SER A 102 18.57 -22.37 12.62
CA SER A 102 18.62 -22.18 14.08
C SER A 102 17.43 -21.34 14.54
N SER A 103 16.73 -21.76 15.60
CA SER A 103 15.59 -21.02 16.18
C SER A 103 15.90 -19.57 16.54
N VAL A 104 17.16 -19.28 16.92
CA VAL A 104 17.63 -17.91 17.15
C VAL A 104 17.69 -17.12 15.85
N GLY A 105 18.19 -17.72 14.76
CA GLY A 105 18.19 -17.10 13.43
C GLY A 105 16.76 -16.80 12.95
N VAL A 106 15.85 -17.76 13.07
CA VAL A 106 14.42 -17.58 12.72
C VAL A 106 13.80 -16.44 13.53
N GLY A 107 14.00 -16.41 14.85
CA GLY A 107 13.50 -15.34 15.72
C GLY A 107 14.07 -13.96 15.38
N THR A 108 15.38 -13.87 15.12
CA THR A 108 16.03 -12.62 14.69
C THR A 108 15.56 -12.16 13.32
N PHE A 109 15.32 -13.08 12.38
CA PHE A 109 14.74 -12.78 11.07
C PHE A 109 13.33 -12.18 11.21
N TYR A 110 12.44 -12.82 11.96
CA TYR A 110 11.07 -12.31 12.16
C TYR A 110 11.06 -10.94 12.87
N LEU A 111 11.88 -10.76 13.91
CA LEU A 111 12.06 -9.47 14.56
C LEU A 111 12.54 -8.40 13.56
N SER A 112 13.49 -8.76 12.68
CA SER A 112 14.03 -7.84 11.68
C SER A 112 12.98 -7.43 10.66
N ILE A 113 12.21 -8.36 10.08
CA ILE A 113 11.19 -7.98 9.09
C ILE A 113 10.11 -7.10 9.73
N TYR A 114 9.60 -7.41 10.93
CA TYR A 114 8.59 -6.56 11.57
C TYR A 114 9.13 -5.16 11.95
N LEU A 115 10.41 -5.03 12.29
CA LEU A 115 11.04 -3.73 12.50
C LEU A 115 11.33 -2.98 11.18
N ILE A 116 11.55 -3.67 10.04
CA ILE A 116 11.55 -3.07 8.70
C ILE A 116 10.16 -2.54 8.35
N ALA A 117 9.08 -3.27 8.67
CA ALA A 117 7.72 -2.82 8.45
C ALA A 117 7.40 -1.56 9.27
N PHE A 118 7.82 -1.53 10.54
CA PHE A 118 7.73 -0.33 11.37
C PHE A 118 8.51 0.84 10.77
N GLY A 119 9.79 0.63 10.44
CA GLY A 119 10.69 1.64 9.87
C GLY A 119 10.19 2.24 8.55
N TYR A 120 9.91 1.40 7.55
CA TYR A 120 9.44 1.88 6.24
C TYR A 120 8.02 2.44 6.30
N GLY A 121 7.11 1.75 7.01
CA GLY A 121 5.71 2.16 7.15
C GLY A 121 5.57 3.56 7.75
N GLY A 122 6.25 3.85 8.86
CA GLY A 122 6.16 5.16 9.50
C GLY A 122 6.84 6.30 8.72
N HIS A 123 7.84 5.98 7.91
CA HIS A 123 8.52 6.92 7.01
C HIS A 123 7.66 7.29 5.78
N GLN A 124 6.91 6.34 5.21
CA GLN A 124 6.25 6.52 3.90
C GLN A 124 5.25 7.69 3.79
N PRO A 125 4.25 7.88 4.68
CA PRO A 125 3.30 8.98 4.55
C PRO A 125 3.93 10.32 4.96
N THR A 126 4.89 10.29 5.90
CA THR A 126 5.50 11.48 6.48
C THR A 126 6.51 12.13 5.53
N ILE A 127 7.24 11.36 4.72
CA ILE A 127 8.13 11.94 3.70
C ILE A 127 7.36 12.56 2.52
N ALA A 128 6.17 12.04 2.20
CA ALA A 128 5.31 12.60 1.16
C ALA A 128 4.78 13.98 1.57
N THR A 129 4.21 14.11 2.79
CA THR A 129 3.74 15.41 3.30
C THR A 129 4.89 16.39 3.55
N PHE A 130 6.00 15.93 4.14
CA PHE A 130 7.19 16.77 4.33
C PHE A 130 7.77 17.31 3.01
N GLY A 131 7.67 16.53 1.93
CA GLY A 131 8.08 16.95 0.59
C GLY A 131 7.15 18.00 -0.01
N ALA A 132 5.83 17.85 0.18
CA ALA A 132 4.84 18.83 -0.23
C ALA A 132 5.01 20.18 0.51
N ASP A 133 5.32 20.14 1.81
CA ASP A 133 5.56 21.33 2.66
C ASP A 133 6.70 22.24 2.16
N GLN A 134 7.56 21.75 1.26
CA GLN A 134 8.65 22.53 0.67
C GLN A 134 8.16 23.51 -0.42
N PHE A 135 6.93 23.34 -0.92
CA PHE A 135 6.30 24.20 -1.91
C PHE A 135 5.29 25.13 -1.25
N ASP A 136 5.24 26.39 -1.68
CA ASP A 136 4.40 27.42 -1.06
C ASP A 136 3.11 27.63 -1.86
N ASP A 137 2.00 27.04 -1.39
CA ASP A 137 0.70 27.08 -2.07
C ASP A 137 0.11 28.49 -2.24
N SER A 138 0.71 29.52 -1.63
CA SER A 138 0.31 30.94 -1.81
C SER A 138 0.72 31.54 -3.17
N ASN A 139 1.66 30.91 -3.89
CA ASN A 139 2.11 31.37 -5.20
C ASN A 139 1.62 30.41 -6.31
N PRO A 140 0.86 30.88 -7.33
CA PRO A 140 0.34 30.00 -8.38
C PRO A 140 1.43 29.25 -9.17
N LYS A 141 2.67 29.76 -9.27
CA LYS A 141 3.79 29.02 -9.88
C LYS A 141 4.31 27.87 -9.01
N ALA A 142 4.09 27.92 -7.71
CA ALA A 142 4.48 26.86 -6.77
C ALA A 142 3.41 25.77 -6.66
N ALA A 143 2.13 26.08 -6.87
CA ALA A 143 1.06 25.08 -6.95
C ALA A 143 1.29 24.06 -8.09
N ASP A 144 1.62 24.52 -9.31
CA ASP A 144 2.03 23.64 -10.43
C ASP A 144 3.29 22.82 -10.10
N SER A 145 4.20 23.38 -9.28
CA SER A 145 5.41 22.70 -8.83
C SER A 145 5.13 21.60 -7.78
N ASN A 146 4.12 21.79 -6.93
CA ASN A 146 3.66 20.82 -5.93
C ASN A 146 3.08 19.57 -6.61
N ALA A 147 2.19 19.76 -7.60
CA ALA A 147 1.67 18.66 -8.43
C ALA A 147 2.79 17.93 -9.21
N ALA A 148 3.78 18.67 -9.72
CA ALA A 148 4.95 18.08 -10.37
C ALA A 148 5.82 17.27 -9.39
N PHE A 149 5.96 17.71 -8.14
CA PHE A 149 6.67 16.97 -7.09
C PHE A 149 6.03 15.59 -6.84
N PHE A 150 4.70 15.51 -6.65
CA PHE A 150 4.02 14.22 -6.48
C PHE A 150 4.21 13.29 -7.68
N CYS A 151 4.20 13.82 -8.91
CA CYS A 151 4.51 13.04 -10.12
C CYS A 151 5.94 12.47 -10.08
N TYR A 152 6.95 13.28 -9.72
CA TYR A 152 8.34 12.82 -9.63
C TYR A 152 8.58 11.88 -8.43
N PHE A 153 7.86 12.07 -7.32
CA PHE A 153 7.88 11.19 -6.17
C PHE A 153 7.34 9.80 -6.53
N TYR A 154 6.19 9.74 -7.20
CA TYR A 154 5.58 8.49 -7.67
C TYR A 154 6.40 7.81 -8.78
N PHE A 155 7.00 8.58 -9.70
CA PHE A 155 7.98 8.05 -10.64
C PHE A 155 9.19 7.43 -9.92
N ALA A 156 9.73 8.10 -8.90
CA ALA A 156 10.86 7.59 -8.13
C ALA A 156 10.52 6.33 -7.31
N LEU A 157 9.30 6.23 -6.76
CA LEU A 157 8.78 5.00 -6.15
C LEU A 157 8.81 3.84 -7.17
N ASN A 158 8.19 4.03 -8.33
CA ASN A 158 8.07 3.02 -9.37
C ASN A 158 9.41 2.59 -9.95
N VAL A 159 10.33 3.53 -10.21
CA VAL A 159 11.70 3.20 -10.66
C VAL A 159 12.45 2.40 -9.59
N GLY A 160 12.35 2.77 -8.31
CA GLY A 160 12.97 2.01 -7.22
C GLY A 160 12.43 0.57 -7.13
N SER A 161 11.10 0.43 -7.26
CA SER A 161 10.43 -0.87 -7.32
C SER A 161 10.85 -1.69 -8.55
N LEU A 162 10.95 -1.09 -9.74
CA LEU A 162 11.35 -1.78 -10.97
C LEU A 162 12.76 -2.37 -10.88
N PHE A 163 13.74 -1.57 -10.41
CA PHE A 163 15.12 -2.04 -10.23
C PHE A 163 15.22 -3.15 -9.17
N SER A 164 14.36 -3.11 -8.15
CA SER A 164 14.23 -4.20 -7.18
C SER A 164 13.68 -5.48 -7.83
N ASN A 165 12.48 -5.39 -8.43
CA ASN A 165 11.76 -6.52 -9.04
C ASN A 165 12.51 -7.19 -10.22
N THR A 166 13.58 -6.56 -10.73
CA THR A 166 14.41 -7.10 -11.81
C THR A 166 15.81 -7.48 -11.35
N ILE A 167 16.61 -6.54 -10.83
CA ILE A 167 18.03 -6.78 -10.55
C ILE A 167 18.22 -7.51 -9.22
N LEU A 168 17.62 -7.02 -8.13
CA LEU A 168 17.71 -7.67 -6.82
C LEU A 168 17.08 -9.06 -6.85
N VAL A 169 15.87 -9.15 -7.43
CA VAL A 169 15.17 -10.42 -7.58
C VAL A 169 16.00 -11.46 -8.32
N TYR A 170 16.70 -11.09 -9.39
CA TYR A 170 17.57 -12.02 -10.13
C TYR A 170 18.73 -12.57 -9.28
N TYR A 171 19.38 -11.73 -8.46
CA TYR A 171 20.46 -12.21 -7.57
C TYR A 171 19.93 -13.12 -6.46
N GLU A 172 18.79 -12.77 -5.87
CA GLU A 172 18.14 -13.52 -4.80
C GLU A 172 17.61 -14.88 -5.28
N ASP A 173 16.89 -14.93 -6.41
CA ASP A 173 16.40 -16.17 -7.02
C ASP A 173 17.56 -17.11 -7.43
N SER A 174 18.72 -16.54 -7.80
CA SER A 174 19.99 -17.25 -8.02
C SER A 174 20.68 -17.75 -6.74
N GLY A 175 20.02 -17.71 -5.57
CA GLY A 175 20.56 -18.13 -4.28
C GLY A 175 21.48 -17.14 -3.57
N LYS A 176 21.74 -15.95 -4.14
CA LYS A 176 22.67 -14.93 -3.59
C LYS A 176 21.97 -13.94 -2.65
N TRP A 177 21.12 -14.47 -1.78
CA TRP A 177 20.28 -13.75 -0.82
C TRP A 177 21.04 -12.72 0.02
N THR A 178 22.25 -13.05 0.49
CA THR A 178 23.09 -12.13 1.27
C THR A 178 23.50 -10.89 0.49
N LEU A 179 23.74 -11.02 -0.82
CA LEU A 179 24.10 -9.91 -1.70
C LEU A 179 22.90 -9.00 -1.94
N GLY A 180 21.69 -9.57 -2.11
CA GLY A 180 20.46 -8.80 -2.24
C GLY A 180 20.15 -7.94 -1.01
N PHE A 181 20.22 -8.53 0.19
CA PHE A 181 20.02 -7.80 1.44
C PHE A 181 21.13 -6.75 1.69
N LEU A 182 22.39 -7.04 1.34
CA LEU A 182 23.49 -6.07 1.45
C LEU A 182 23.33 -4.88 0.49
N VAL A 183 22.91 -5.11 -0.76
CA VAL A 183 22.61 -4.04 -1.72
C VAL A 183 21.45 -3.18 -1.20
N SER A 184 20.41 -3.80 -0.64
CA SER A 184 19.28 -3.11 -0.01
C SER A 184 19.74 -2.22 1.16
N LEU A 185 20.62 -2.73 2.04
CA LEU A 185 21.24 -1.96 3.12
C LEU A 185 22.04 -0.76 2.59
N CYS A 186 22.89 -0.95 1.59
CA CYS A 186 23.66 0.14 0.97
C CYS A 186 22.74 1.22 0.40
N CYS A 187 21.66 0.85 -0.29
CA CYS A 187 20.67 1.79 -0.81
C CYS A 187 19.94 2.56 0.31
N ALA A 188 19.58 1.91 1.42
CA ALA A 188 18.97 2.56 2.58
C ALA A 188 19.92 3.56 3.26
N ILE A 189 21.21 3.23 3.39
CA ILE A 189 22.26 4.12 3.93
C ILE A 189 22.41 5.36 3.03
N ILE A 190 22.54 5.17 1.71
CA ILE A 190 22.66 6.29 0.76
C ILE A 190 21.38 7.16 0.80
N ALA A 191 20.20 6.55 0.92
CA ALA A 191 18.94 7.29 1.06
C ALA A 191 18.92 8.17 2.31
N LEU A 192 19.37 7.64 3.46
CA LEU A 192 19.47 8.38 4.73
C LEU A 192 20.51 9.51 4.65
N LEU A 193 21.70 9.25 4.10
CA LEU A 193 22.75 10.27 3.93
C LEU A 193 22.26 11.41 3.02
N LEU A 194 21.64 11.10 1.88
CA LEU A 194 21.05 12.10 0.99
C LEU A 194 19.88 12.86 1.65
N TYR A 195 19.15 12.25 2.57
CA TYR A 195 18.11 12.92 3.34
C TYR A 195 18.73 13.93 4.33
N LEU A 196 19.72 13.51 5.11
CA LEU A 196 20.41 14.32 6.13
C LEU A 196 21.29 15.43 5.52
N LEU A 197 21.89 15.22 4.35
CA LEU A 197 22.61 16.27 3.63
C LEU A 197 21.70 17.45 3.21
N GLY A 198 20.39 17.23 3.10
CA GLY A 198 19.41 18.27 2.80
C GLY A 198 18.96 19.11 4.02
N THR A 199 19.35 18.75 5.25
CA THR A 199 18.82 19.32 6.51
C THR A 199 18.84 20.86 6.56
N SER A 200 19.91 21.48 6.06
CA SER A 200 20.09 22.94 6.05
C SER A 200 19.22 23.68 5.02
N ARG A 201 18.57 22.96 4.10
CA ARG A 201 17.74 23.52 3.02
C ARG A 201 16.24 23.27 3.19
N TYR A 202 15.83 22.45 4.16
CA TYR A 202 14.41 22.14 4.35
C TYR A 202 13.68 23.28 5.08
N LYS A 203 12.44 23.54 4.66
CA LYS A 203 11.45 24.34 5.40
C LYS A 203 10.82 23.44 6.46
N TYR A 204 10.79 23.92 7.70
CA TYR A 204 10.20 23.22 8.85
C TYR A 204 8.86 23.88 9.21
N ILE A 205 7.78 23.10 9.23
CA ILE A 205 6.46 23.55 9.67
C ILE A 205 6.17 22.92 11.04
N THR A 206 5.88 23.75 12.03
CA THR A 206 5.55 23.34 13.40
C THR A 206 4.04 23.33 13.61
N CYS A 207 3.40 22.19 13.30
CA CYS A 207 2.02 21.96 13.71
C CYS A 207 1.97 21.57 15.19
N GLY A 208 1.20 22.29 16.01
CA GLY A 208 0.87 21.85 17.37
C GLY A 208 -0.10 20.67 17.35
N ASN A 209 -0.04 19.78 18.35
CA ASN A 209 -0.73 18.49 18.33
C ASN A 209 -2.19 18.62 17.84
N PRO A 210 -2.50 18.07 16.65
CA PRO A 210 -3.77 18.30 15.98
C PRO A 210 -4.79 17.20 16.31
N LEU A 211 -4.32 16.03 16.75
CA LEU A 211 -5.18 14.94 17.18
C LEU A 211 -5.73 15.15 18.59
N THR A 212 -5.02 15.86 19.47
CA THR A 212 -5.67 16.39 20.69
C THR A 212 -6.74 17.42 20.37
N ARG A 213 -6.66 18.16 19.25
CA ARG A 213 -7.72 19.09 18.83
C ARG A 213 -8.92 18.37 18.25
N VAL A 214 -8.70 17.37 17.39
CA VAL A 214 -9.76 16.48 16.90
C VAL A 214 -10.43 15.73 18.07
N ALA A 215 -9.64 15.19 19.00
CA ALA A 215 -10.16 14.58 20.22
C ALA A 215 -10.85 15.60 21.14
N GLN A 216 -10.38 16.85 21.23
CA GLN A 216 -11.09 17.93 21.93
C GLN A 216 -12.42 18.25 21.27
N VAL A 217 -12.54 18.24 19.93
CA VAL A 217 -13.82 18.39 19.24
C VAL A 217 -14.74 17.22 19.57
N PHE A 218 -14.29 15.97 19.44
CA PHE A 218 -15.10 14.80 19.81
C PHE A 218 -15.50 14.79 21.31
N VAL A 219 -14.59 15.14 22.22
CA VAL A 219 -14.86 15.22 23.67
C VAL A 219 -15.74 16.42 24.02
N ALA A 220 -15.56 17.57 23.37
CA ALA A 220 -16.39 18.76 23.60
C ALA A 220 -17.80 18.54 23.07
N ALA A 221 -17.94 17.91 21.89
CA ALA A 221 -19.21 17.41 21.40
C ALA A 221 -19.81 16.44 22.43
N PHE A 222 -19.10 15.36 22.79
CA PHE A 222 -19.58 14.31 23.73
C PHE A 222 -19.94 14.82 25.12
N ARG A 223 -19.32 15.91 25.58
CA ARG A 223 -19.70 16.60 26.82
C ARG A 223 -20.87 17.56 26.64
N LYS A 224 -20.91 18.32 25.55
CA LYS A 224 -22.02 19.20 25.17
C LYS A 224 -23.12 18.43 24.44
N TRP A 225 -23.15 17.11 24.62
CA TRP A 225 -24.06 16.28 23.88
C TRP A 225 -25.51 16.75 24.33
N ASN A 226 -25.78 17.13 25.60
CA ASN A 226 -27.14 17.60 25.98
C ASN A 226 -27.57 19.05 25.56
N VAL A 227 -26.95 19.69 24.56
CA VAL A 227 -27.13 21.13 24.24
C VAL A 227 -27.73 21.37 22.85
N ALA A 228 -28.67 22.31 22.72
CA ALA A 228 -29.25 22.69 21.44
C ALA A 228 -28.25 23.47 20.55
N PRO A 229 -28.22 23.25 19.23
CA PRO A 229 -27.29 23.93 18.33
C PRO A 229 -27.57 25.43 18.26
N ALA A 230 -26.50 26.23 18.22
CA ALA A 230 -26.57 27.68 18.07
C ALA A 230 -26.79 28.08 16.61
N THR A 231 -27.39 29.24 16.37
CA THR A 231 -27.39 29.88 15.05
C THR A 231 -25.97 30.24 14.63
N ALA A 232 -25.69 30.25 13.32
CA ALA A 232 -24.34 30.45 12.76
C ALA A 232 -23.63 31.71 13.30
N ASP A 233 -24.40 32.79 13.54
CA ASP A 233 -23.91 34.08 14.05
C ASP A 233 -23.45 34.05 15.53
N ALA A 234 -23.65 32.93 16.23
CA ALA A 234 -23.32 32.74 17.65
C ALA A 234 -22.24 31.67 17.89
N LEU A 235 -21.52 31.25 16.85
CA LEU A 235 -20.39 30.33 16.96
C LEU A 235 -19.16 31.00 17.57
N TYR A 236 -18.46 30.29 18.45
CA TYR A 236 -17.24 30.78 19.12
C TYR A 236 -16.03 30.67 18.19
N GLU A 237 -15.69 31.75 17.49
CA GLU A 237 -14.42 31.91 16.76
C GLU A 237 -13.43 32.76 17.58
N VAL A 238 -12.13 32.38 17.55
CA VAL A 238 -11.02 33.16 18.14
C VAL A 238 -10.09 33.58 17.01
N GLU A 239 -10.01 34.89 16.76
CA GLU A 239 -9.19 35.46 15.68
C GLU A 239 -7.71 35.68 16.11
N GLY A 240 -6.85 35.83 15.10
CA GLY A 240 -5.49 36.36 15.30
C GLY A 240 -4.51 35.41 16.03
N PRO A 241 -3.53 35.93 16.78
CA PRO A 241 -2.42 35.15 17.33
C PRO A 241 -2.80 34.20 18.47
N GLU A 242 -4.04 34.31 18.99
CA GLU A 242 -4.64 33.40 19.97
C GLU A 242 -5.39 32.22 19.31
N SER A 243 -5.57 32.25 17.98
CA SER A 243 -6.08 31.10 17.23
C SER A 243 -5.19 29.87 17.45
N ALA A 244 -5.81 28.70 17.61
CA ALA A 244 -5.11 27.44 17.74
C ALA A 244 -4.19 27.15 16.53
N ILE A 245 -4.49 27.67 15.34
CA ILE A 245 -3.70 27.42 14.11
C ILE A 245 -3.12 28.72 13.56
N LYS A 246 -1.91 29.07 14.02
CA LYS A 246 -1.14 30.20 13.49
C LYS A 246 -0.84 29.99 11.99
N GLY A 247 -1.40 30.85 11.14
CA GLY A 247 -1.12 30.90 9.70
C GLY A 247 -1.90 29.93 8.81
N SER A 248 -2.93 29.25 9.33
CA SER A 248 -3.81 28.37 8.53
C SER A 248 -4.70 29.15 7.58
N ARG A 249 -5.00 28.57 6.40
CA ARG A 249 -5.98 29.11 5.46
C ARG A 249 -7.40 28.85 5.99
N LYS A 250 -8.30 29.85 5.91
CA LYS A 250 -9.70 29.67 6.33
C LYS A 250 -10.39 28.65 5.41
N ILE A 251 -10.93 27.58 5.99
CA ILE A 251 -11.86 26.67 5.31
C ILE A 251 -13.25 27.34 5.39
N PRO A 252 -13.96 27.56 4.27
CA PRO A 252 -15.31 28.13 4.32
C PRO A 252 -16.26 27.17 5.05
N HIS A 253 -17.18 27.72 5.84
CA HIS A 253 -18.22 26.95 6.51
C HIS A 253 -19.17 26.35 5.45
N SER A 254 -19.35 25.03 5.48
CA SER A 254 -20.30 24.30 4.64
C SER A 254 -21.46 23.82 5.50
N ASP A 255 -22.69 24.06 5.03
CA ASP A 255 -23.96 23.75 5.73
C ASP A 255 -24.27 22.23 5.81
N ASP A 256 -23.44 21.39 5.18
CA ASP A 256 -23.76 20.01 4.80
C ASP A 256 -23.70 19.00 5.97
N PHE A 257 -23.17 19.40 7.13
CA PHE A 257 -22.92 18.52 8.27
C PHE A 257 -23.80 18.78 9.51
N LYS A 258 -25.05 19.22 9.33
CA LYS A 258 -26.06 19.38 10.41
C LYS A 258 -26.34 18.11 11.23
N PHE A 259 -25.87 16.94 10.80
CA PHE A 259 -25.85 15.70 11.59
C PHE A 259 -24.81 15.71 12.72
N LEU A 260 -23.69 16.43 12.57
CA LEU A 260 -22.63 16.53 13.59
C LEU A 260 -23.02 17.42 14.79
N ASP A 261 -23.95 18.35 14.61
CA ASP A 261 -24.61 19.07 15.73
C ASP A 261 -25.46 18.15 16.61
N LYS A 262 -25.79 16.95 16.11
CA LYS A 262 -26.53 15.92 16.84
C LYS A 262 -25.63 14.91 17.54
N ALA A 263 -24.37 15.28 17.71
CA ALA A 263 -23.47 14.73 18.71
C ALA A 263 -24.02 15.13 20.10
N ALA A 264 -25.23 14.62 20.46
CA ALA A 264 -26.17 15.28 21.37
C ALA A 264 -27.03 14.43 22.40
N THR A 265 -26.50 14.14 23.61
CA THR A 265 -26.96 13.36 24.84
C THR A 265 -26.71 11.84 24.93
N ILE A 266 -25.98 11.37 25.95
CA ILE A 266 -25.59 9.95 26.16
C ILE A 266 -26.44 9.32 27.27
N THR A 267 -26.77 8.03 27.16
CA THR A 267 -27.07 7.17 28.32
C THR A 267 -26.67 5.70 28.08
N GLN A 268 -26.57 4.93 29.16
CA GLN A 268 -26.02 3.56 29.21
C GLN A 268 -27.12 2.49 29.20
N TYR A 269 -26.99 1.46 28.36
CA TYR A 269 -27.32 0.05 28.66
C TYR A 269 -26.52 -0.87 27.71
N ASP A 270 -26.47 -2.17 28.01
CA ASP A 270 -25.92 -3.27 27.19
C ASP A 270 -24.38 -3.44 27.12
N LEU A 271 -23.78 -3.47 28.30
CA LEU A 271 -22.57 -4.27 28.58
C LEU A 271 -22.94 -5.75 28.73
N CYS A 272 -22.59 -6.62 27.77
CA CYS A 272 -22.17 -8.02 28.04
C CYS A 272 -21.76 -8.80 26.77
N GLY A 273 -20.56 -9.41 26.77
CA GLY A 273 -20.15 -10.40 25.76
C GLY A 273 -18.64 -10.62 25.66
N ARG A 274 -18.13 -11.73 26.21
CA ARG A 274 -16.71 -12.14 26.15
C ARG A 274 -16.53 -13.32 25.20
N LYS A 275 -15.54 -13.27 24.29
CA LYS A 275 -14.96 -14.46 23.64
C LYS A 275 -13.43 -14.32 23.49
N ASP A 276 -12.75 -15.42 23.83
CA ASP A 276 -11.29 -15.57 23.90
C ASP A 276 -10.68 -16.08 22.57
N PRO A 277 -9.34 -16.04 22.37
CA PRO A 277 -8.78 -15.69 21.06
C PRO A 277 -7.90 -16.78 20.41
N TRP A 278 -8.46 -17.64 19.55
CA TRP A 278 -7.67 -18.60 18.76
C TRP A 278 -8.30 -18.90 17.39
N ARG A 279 -7.44 -18.93 16.35
CA ARG A 279 -7.66 -19.37 14.94
C ARG A 279 -8.40 -18.38 14.00
N LEU A 280 -8.02 -18.16 12.74
CA LEU A 280 -6.69 -18.09 12.06
C LEU A 280 -6.90 -17.45 10.65
N CYS A 281 -5.96 -16.60 10.21
CA CYS A 281 -5.51 -16.23 8.84
C CYS A 281 -6.29 -16.55 7.53
N THR A 282 -6.20 -15.64 6.54
CA THR A 282 -5.56 -15.86 5.20
C THR A 282 -5.28 -14.53 4.46
N VAL A 283 -4.07 -14.14 4.08
CA VAL A 283 -3.90 -13.26 2.88
C VAL A 283 -2.71 -13.77 2.09
N THR A 284 -3.00 -14.46 0.98
CA THR A 284 -2.15 -14.70 -0.20
C THR A 284 -2.76 -15.83 -0.99
N GLN A 285 -3.78 -15.48 -1.77
CA GLN A 285 -4.30 -16.34 -2.82
C GLN A 285 -4.38 -15.54 -4.14
N VAL A 286 -3.36 -14.70 -4.36
CA VAL A 286 -3.19 -13.89 -5.57
C VAL A 286 -1.79 -14.07 -6.20
N GLU A 287 -0.86 -14.76 -5.54
CA GLU A 287 0.52 -14.95 -6.05
C GLU A 287 0.87 -16.38 -6.53
N GLU A 288 0.08 -17.42 -6.18
CA GLU A 288 0.37 -18.79 -6.67
C GLU A 288 0.03 -19.01 -8.16
N GLN A 289 -0.72 -18.10 -8.80
CA GLN A 289 -1.10 -18.23 -10.22
C GLN A 289 0.08 -18.00 -11.20
N GLY A 290 1.23 -17.53 -10.73
CA GLY A 290 2.42 -17.28 -11.56
C GLY A 290 3.27 -18.53 -11.88
N ASP A 291 3.35 -19.49 -10.97
CA ASP A 291 4.34 -20.60 -11.07
C ASP A 291 3.82 -21.82 -11.88
N VAL A 292 2.53 -21.83 -12.18
CA VAL A 292 1.82 -22.90 -12.94
C VAL A 292 1.84 -22.62 -14.46
N MET A 293 2.40 -21.49 -14.91
CA MET A 293 2.48 -21.09 -16.33
C MET A 293 3.87 -21.36 -16.92
N THR A 294 3.94 -21.54 -18.25
CA THR A 294 5.22 -21.81 -18.93
C THR A 294 6.00 -20.52 -19.18
N SER A 295 7.15 -20.36 -18.53
CA SER A 295 8.03 -19.17 -18.51
C SER A 295 9.05 -19.08 -19.66
N LYS A 296 8.91 -19.88 -20.73
CA LYS A 296 9.91 -20.00 -21.80
C LYS A 296 9.63 -19.13 -23.02
N LEU A 297 10.59 -18.28 -23.38
CA LEU A 297 10.72 -17.66 -24.70
C LEU A 297 12.13 -17.94 -25.24
N GLY A 298 12.30 -19.04 -25.97
CA GLY A 298 13.62 -19.55 -26.31
C GLY A 298 14.36 -20.07 -25.07
N ASP A 299 15.64 -19.70 -24.94
CA ASP A 299 16.53 -20.16 -23.85
C ASP A 299 16.50 -19.30 -22.58
N PHE A 300 15.78 -18.16 -22.57
CA PHE A 300 15.75 -17.25 -21.41
C PHE A 300 14.56 -17.54 -20.48
N HIS A 301 14.83 -17.61 -19.17
CA HIS A 301 13.83 -17.89 -18.13
C HIS A 301 13.43 -16.61 -17.40
N PHE A 302 12.13 -16.29 -17.39
CA PHE A 302 11.59 -15.18 -16.59
C PHE A 302 11.01 -15.70 -15.26
N PRO A 303 11.44 -15.17 -14.09
CA PRO A 303 10.79 -15.43 -12.81
C PRO A 303 9.34 -14.93 -12.79
N ALA A 304 8.44 -15.65 -12.11
CA ALA A 304 7.04 -15.23 -11.97
C ALA A 304 6.90 -13.86 -11.28
N ALA A 305 7.80 -13.54 -10.34
CA ALA A 305 7.87 -12.23 -9.68
C ALA A 305 8.10 -11.07 -10.66
N SER A 306 8.71 -11.30 -11.84
CA SER A 306 8.89 -10.27 -12.85
C SER A 306 7.58 -9.81 -13.52
N MET A 307 6.43 -10.43 -13.22
CA MET A 307 5.13 -9.96 -13.72
C MET A 307 4.70 -8.63 -13.09
N SER A 308 5.13 -8.34 -11.87
CA SER A 308 4.99 -7.00 -11.26
C SER A 308 5.71 -5.91 -12.07
N ALA A 309 6.75 -6.25 -12.83
CA ALA A 309 7.45 -5.30 -13.68
C ALA A 309 6.56 -4.81 -14.85
N PHE A 310 5.60 -5.61 -15.33
CA PHE A 310 4.62 -5.15 -16.32
C PHE A 310 3.59 -4.20 -15.71
N ASP A 311 3.18 -4.44 -14.47
CA ASP A 311 2.33 -3.53 -13.71
C ASP A 311 3.03 -2.18 -13.49
N ILE A 312 4.26 -2.19 -12.96
CA ILE A 312 5.09 -0.98 -12.77
C ILE A 312 5.35 -0.25 -14.10
N CYS A 313 5.61 -0.98 -15.20
CA CYS A 313 5.73 -0.38 -16.53
C CYS A 313 4.41 0.25 -16.99
N SER A 314 3.27 -0.41 -16.75
CA SER A 314 1.94 0.15 -17.04
C SER A 314 1.70 1.42 -16.24
N VAL A 315 1.96 1.41 -14.93
CA VAL A 315 1.87 2.58 -14.03
C VAL A 315 2.70 3.75 -14.58
N LEU A 316 3.95 3.50 -14.98
CA LEU A 316 4.83 4.54 -15.55
C LEU A 316 4.30 5.09 -16.89
N ILE A 317 3.86 4.21 -17.80
CA ILE A 317 3.31 4.60 -19.11
C ILE A 317 1.98 5.35 -18.95
N CYS A 318 1.05 4.83 -18.14
CA CYS A 318 -0.23 5.44 -17.82
C CYS A 318 -0.06 6.79 -17.11
N THR A 319 0.93 6.94 -16.23
CA THR A 319 1.27 8.25 -15.62
C THR A 319 1.73 9.24 -16.69
N GLY A 320 2.57 8.80 -17.65
CA GLY A 320 3.01 9.61 -18.78
C GLY A 320 1.83 10.04 -19.68
N ILE A 321 0.99 9.09 -20.10
CA ILE A 321 -0.21 9.31 -20.90
C ILE A 321 -1.19 10.25 -20.17
N TYR A 322 -1.41 10.03 -18.87
CA TYR A 322 -2.29 10.86 -18.06
C TYR A 322 -1.83 12.33 -18.10
N ARG A 323 -0.55 12.58 -17.81
CA ARG A 323 0.00 13.93 -17.73
C ARG A 323 0.14 14.61 -19.10
N GLN A 324 0.55 13.90 -20.14
CA GLN A 324 0.85 14.48 -21.46
C GLN A 324 -0.35 14.53 -22.41
N ILE A 325 -1.32 13.61 -22.26
CA ILE A 325 -2.44 13.45 -23.19
C ILE A 325 -3.75 13.75 -22.48
N LEU A 326 -4.07 13.04 -21.38
CA LEU A 326 -5.41 13.14 -20.77
C LEU A 326 -5.65 14.47 -20.06
N VAL A 327 -4.70 15.03 -19.31
CA VAL A 327 -4.84 16.35 -18.67
C VAL A 327 -5.09 17.47 -19.70
N PRO A 328 -4.26 17.66 -20.75
CA PRO A 328 -4.53 18.70 -21.74
C PRO A 328 -5.79 18.42 -22.59
N LEU A 329 -6.14 17.16 -22.86
CA LEU A 329 -7.38 16.81 -23.55
C LEU A 329 -8.62 17.11 -22.67
N ALA A 330 -8.59 16.73 -21.39
CA ALA A 330 -9.66 17.00 -20.44
C ALA A 330 -9.86 18.51 -20.22
N ARG A 331 -8.78 19.30 -20.15
CA ARG A 331 -8.87 20.77 -20.11
C ARG A 331 -9.54 21.34 -21.37
N ARG A 332 -9.25 20.80 -22.55
CA ARG A 332 -9.89 21.22 -23.82
C ARG A 332 -11.37 20.82 -23.91
N LEU A 333 -11.74 19.64 -23.43
CA LEU A 333 -13.11 19.11 -23.54
C LEU A 333 -14.04 19.58 -22.41
N SER A 334 -13.53 19.69 -21.18
CA SER A 334 -14.31 20.06 -20.00
C SER A 334 -14.44 21.57 -19.78
N GLY A 335 -13.60 22.39 -20.44
CA GLY A 335 -13.52 23.84 -20.22
C GLY A 335 -13.01 24.27 -18.83
N SER A 336 -12.76 23.33 -17.92
CA SER A 336 -12.28 23.59 -16.56
C SER A 336 -10.73 23.66 -16.52
N PRO A 337 -10.12 24.54 -15.71
CA PRO A 337 -8.66 24.62 -15.60
C PRO A 337 -8.03 23.40 -14.91
N LYS A 338 -8.80 22.66 -14.09
CA LYS A 338 -8.33 21.45 -13.41
C LYS A 338 -8.44 20.16 -14.25
N GLY A 339 -9.34 20.09 -15.23
CA GLY A 339 -9.59 18.87 -16.01
C GLY A 339 -10.63 17.96 -15.36
N LEU A 340 -10.34 16.65 -15.24
CA LEU A 340 -11.19 15.69 -14.52
C LEU A 340 -11.17 15.98 -13.01
N THR A 341 -12.31 15.80 -12.33
CA THR A 341 -12.36 15.96 -10.87
C THR A 341 -11.68 14.79 -10.15
N GLU A 342 -11.25 15.02 -8.90
CA GLU A 342 -10.65 13.99 -8.03
C GLU A 342 -11.59 12.75 -7.92
N LEU A 343 -12.88 12.99 -7.69
CA LEU A 343 -13.92 11.95 -7.65
C LEU A 343 -14.08 11.22 -9.00
N GLN A 344 -14.11 11.94 -10.13
CA GLN A 344 -14.19 11.30 -11.45
C GLN A 344 -13.00 10.37 -11.70
N ARG A 345 -11.79 10.75 -11.27
CA ARG A 345 -10.58 9.92 -11.41
C ARG A 345 -10.67 8.65 -10.56
N MET A 346 -11.09 8.77 -9.31
CA MET A 346 -11.33 7.60 -8.43
C MET A 346 -12.38 6.64 -9.03
N GLY A 347 -13.49 7.17 -9.56
CA GLY A 347 -14.51 6.37 -10.24
C GLY A 347 -14.00 5.63 -11.48
N ILE A 348 -13.18 6.28 -12.32
CA ILE A 348 -12.51 5.64 -13.46
C ILE A 348 -11.57 4.53 -12.99
N GLY A 349 -10.86 4.74 -11.87
CA GLY A 349 -10.05 3.72 -11.20
C GLY A 349 -10.83 2.44 -10.88
N LEU A 350 -11.96 2.56 -10.16
CA LEU A 350 -12.82 1.41 -9.82
C LEU A 350 -13.27 0.61 -11.06
N VAL A 351 -13.64 1.31 -12.13
CA VAL A 351 -14.06 0.66 -13.38
C VAL A 351 -12.90 -0.09 -14.05
N MET A 352 -11.68 0.46 -14.04
CA MET A 352 -10.50 -0.24 -14.56
C MET A 352 -10.09 -1.43 -13.70
N GLY A 353 -10.16 -1.33 -12.37
CA GLY A 353 -9.95 -2.46 -11.45
C GLY A 353 -10.95 -3.60 -11.68
N MET A 354 -12.24 -3.27 -11.87
CA MET A 354 -13.27 -4.24 -12.24
C MET A 354 -12.97 -4.93 -13.58
N MET A 355 -12.55 -4.18 -14.61
CA MET A 355 -12.14 -4.76 -15.90
C MET A 355 -10.89 -5.66 -15.77
N ALA A 356 -9.95 -5.31 -14.89
CA ALA A 356 -8.77 -6.14 -14.64
C ALA A 356 -9.14 -7.51 -14.04
N MET A 357 -10.06 -7.54 -13.08
CA MET A 357 -10.56 -8.79 -12.49
C MET A 357 -11.30 -9.66 -13.52
N ILE A 358 -12.11 -9.04 -14.40
CA ILE A 358 -12.75 -9.76 -15.51
C ILE A 358 -11.70 -10.34 -16.46
N ALA A 359 -10.65 -9.58 -16.80
CA ALA A 359 -9.55 -10.06 -17.64
C ALA A 359 -8.82 -11.26 -17.00
N GLY A 360 -8.57 -11.23 -15.68
CA GLY A 360 -7.97 -12.35 -14.95
C GLY A 360 -8.85 -13.61 -14.93
N GLY A 361 -10.15 -13.45 -14.68
CA GLY A 361 -11.12 -14.55 -14.75
C GLY A 361 -11.19 -15.19 -16.14
N VAL A 362 -11.16 -14.39 -17.21
CA VAL A 362 -11.09 -14.89 -18.60
C VAL A 362 -9.77 -15.60 -18.88
N THR A 363 -8.63 -15.05 -18.46
CA THR A 363 -7.32 -15.68 -18.61
C THR A 363 -7.25 -17.03 -17.91
N GLU A 364 -7.81 -17.14 -16.69
CA GLU A 364 -7.84 -18.40 -15.94
C GLU A 364 -8.73 -19.46 -16.61
N ILE A 365 -9.90 -19.07 -17.14
CA ILE A 365 -10.74 -19.96 -17.97
C ILE A 365 -9.97 -20.53 -19.16
N GLN A 366 -9.12 -19.73 -19.82
CA GLN A 366 -8.29 -20.23 -20.93
C GLN A 366 -7.10 -21.07 -20.44
N ARG A 367 -6.53 -20.78 -19.27
CA ARG A 367 -5.46 -21.59 -18.65
C ARG A 367 -5.95 -23.00 -18.35
N LEU A 368 -7.09 -23.13 -17.69
CA LEU A 368 -7.70 -24.41 -17.29
C LEU A 368 -8.02 -25.32 -18.48
N LYS A 369 -8.47 -24.76 -19.62
CA LYS A 369 -8.70 -25.53 -20.86
C LYS A 369 -7.44 -26.15 -21.47
N LEU A 370 -6.25 -25.70 -21.08
CA LEU A 370 -4.95 -26.13 -21.63
C LEU A 370 -4.13 -26.96 -20.63
N VAL A 371 -4.72 -27.33 -19.49
CA VAL A 371 -4.14 -28.26 -18.51
C VAL A 371 -4.41 -29.71 -18.95
N ARG A 372 -3.45 -30.61 -18.71
CA ARG A 372 -3.60 -32.06 -18.86
C ARG A 372 -3.53 -32.74 -17.49
N PRO A 373 -4.21 -33.89 -17.27
CA PRO A 373 -4.25 -34.55 -15.96
C PRO A 373 -2.89 -34.86 -15.34
N ASP A 374 -1.87 -35.13 -16.17
CA ASP A 374 -0.53 -35.53 -15.73
C ASP A 374 0.51 -34.38 -15.70
N GLU A 375 0.16 -33.16 -16.13
CA GLU A 375 1.09 -32.03 -16.27
C GLU A 375 0.83 -30.95 -15.20
N LYS A 376 1.75 -30.79 -14.24
CA LYS A 376 1.69 -29.72 -13.22
C LYS A 376 1.79 -28.29 -13.75
N LYS A 377 2.16 -28.07 -15.01
CA LYS A 377 2.29 -26.73 -15.63
C LYS A 377 1.43 -26.63 -16.89
N SER A 378 0.67 -25.55 -17.01
CA SER A 378 -0.12 -25.24 -18.20
C SER A 378 0.78 -24.76 -19.34
N ARG A 379 0.42 -25.13 -20.57
CA ARG A 379 1.09 -24.67 -21.80
C ARG A 379 0.71 -23.23 -22.18
N LEU A 380 -0.21 -22.59 -21.45
CA LEU A 380 -0.53 -21.18 -21.64
C LEU A 380 0.69 -20.31 -21.28
N SER A 381 1.03 -19.39 -22.19
CA SER A 381 2.14 -18.45 -21.97
C SER A 381 1.76 -17.40 -20.93
N ILE A 382 2.70 -17.08 -20.04
CA ILE A 382 2.55 -16.08 -18.97
C ILE A 382 2.12 -14.70 -19.50
N PHE A 383 2.42 -14.36 -20.77
CA PHE A 383 1.99 -13.11 -21.41
C PHE A 383 0.46 -12.93 -21.48
N TRP A 384 -0.35 -13.98 -21.34
CA TRP A 384 -1.81 -13.86 -21.22
C TRP A 384 -2.27 -13.12 -19.94
N GLN A 385 -1.39 -12.96 -18.96
CA GLN A 385 -1.64 -12.12 -17.79
C GLN A 385 -1.32 -10.63 -18.02
N VAL A 386 -0.68 -10.23 -19.13
CA VAL A 386 -0.35 -8.80 -19.38
C VAL A 386 -1.60 -7.89 -19.38
N PRO A 387 -2.75 -8.25 -19.98
CA PRO A 387 -3.93 -7.38 -19.96
C PRO A 387 -4.47 -7.07 -18.55
N GLN A 388 -4.47 -8.04 -17.63
CA GLN A 388 -4.89 -7.78 -16.24
C GLN A 388 -3.91 -6.83 -15.53
N TYR A 389 -2.60 -7.05 -15.63
CA TYR A 389 -1.59 -6.18 -15.00
C TYR A 389 -1.58 -4.77 -15.61
N VAL A 390 -1.79 -4.63 -16.92
CA VAL A 390 -1.91 -3.31 -17.55
C VAL A 390 -3.12 -2.55 -17.00
N LEU A 391 -4.27 -3.23 -16.83
CA LEU A 391 -5.49 -2.62 -16.28
C LEU A 391 -5.39 -2.33 -14.77
N VAL A 392 -4.68 -3.15 -13.98
CA VAL A 392 -4.37 -2.86 -12.56
C VAL A 392 -3.49 -1.62 -12.45
N GLY A 393 -2.35 -1.55 -13.16
CA GLY A 393 -1.47 -0.39 -13.13
C GLY A 393 -2.14 0.90 -13.62
N ALA A 394 -3.03 0.79 -14.62
CA ALA A 394 -3.87 1.91 -15.05
C ALA A 394 -4.84 2.33 -13.93
N SER A 395 -5.55 1.37 -13.32
CA SER A 395 -6.45 1.59 -12.17
C SER A 395 -5.73 2.31 -11.02
N GLU A 396 -4.52 1.88 -10.66
CA GLU A 396 -3.73 2.48 -9.58
C GLU A 396 -3.44 3.96 -9.87
N VAL A 397 -2.96 4.32 -11.06
CA VAL A 397 -2.64 5.72 -11.42
C VAL A 397 -3.84 6.65 -11.26
N PHE A 398 -5.04 6.19 -11.61
CA PHE A 398 -6.26 7.00 -11.48
C PHE A 398 -6.81 7.02 -10.05
N MET A 399 -6.81 5.87 -9.37
CA MET A 399 -7.31 5.73 -8.01
C MET A 399 -6.38 6.37 -6.98
N TYR A 400 -5.12 5.92 -6.90
CA TYR A 400 -4.18 6.29 -5.85
C TYR A 400 -3.84 7.79 -5.90
N VAL A 401 -3.58 8.34 -7.09
CA VAL A 401 -3.30 9.78 -7.22
C VAL A 401 -4.55 10.61 -6.94
N GLY A 402 -5.75 10.13 -7.32
CA GLY A 402 -7.03 10.78 -7.01
C GLY A 402 -7.31 10.79 -5.50
N GLN A 403 -7.16 9.66 -4.83
CA GLN A 403 -7.29 9.52 -3.37
C GLN A 403 -6.30 10.41 -2.64
N LEU A 404 -5.01 10.36 -3.01
CA LEU A 404 -3.97 11.13 -2.34
C LEU A 404 -4.18 12.64 -2.49
N GLU A 405 -4.64 13.11 -3.65
CA GLU A 405 -4.97 14.51 -3.89
C GLU A 405 -6.22 14.94 -3.10
N PHE A 406 -7.29 14.13 -3.11
CA PHE A 406 -8.51 14.38 -2.35
C PHE A 406 -8.26 14.43 -0.83
N PHE A 407 -7.65 13.39 -0.24
CA PHE A 407 -7.41 13.33 1.20
C PHE A 407 -6.46 14.43 1.68
N ASN A 408 -5.47 14.85 0.89
CA ASN A 408 -4.59 15.99 1.24
C ASN A 408 -5.24 17.35 1.00
N GLY A 409 -6.18 17.47 0.06
CA GLY A 409 -6.92 18.70 -0.22
C GLY A 409 -8.01 19.00 0.81
N GLN A 410 -8.64 17.95 1.36
CA GLN A 410 -9.71 18.05 2.36
C GLN A 410 -9.18 18.05 3.81
N ALA A 411 -7.98 17.53 4.07
CA ALA A 411 -7.39 17.53 5.41
C ALA A 411 -6.92 18.94 5.84
N PRO A 412 -7.36 19.45 7.01
CA PRO A 412 -6.80 20.66 7.60
C PRO A 412 -5.28 20.56 7.77
N ASP A 413 -4.56 21.67 7.60
CA ASP A 413 -3.07 21.72 7.58
C ASP A 413 -2.40 21.02 8.78
N GLY A 414 -3.08 21.01 9.94
CA GLY A 414 -2.65 20.28 11.13
C GLY A 414 -2.58 18.75 10.96
N ILE A 415 -3.58 18.11 10.34
CA ILE A 415 -3.70 16.64 10.23
C ILE A 415 -3.33 16.09 8.84
N LYS A 416 -2.55 16.83 8.04
CA LYS A 416 -2.29 16.48 6.63
C LYS A 416 -1.60 15.11 6.45
N SER A 417 -0.66 14.73 7.32
CA SER A 417 -0.03 13.39 7.24
C SER A 417 -0.98 12.30 7.71
N PHE A 418 -1.81 12.56 8.72
CA PHE A 418 -2.88 11.66 9.13
C PHE A 418 -3.89 11.43 7.99
N GLY A 419 -4.29 12.49 7.28
CA GLY A 419 -5.14 12.42 6.07
C GLY A 419 -4.52 11.53 4.97
N SER A 420 -3.24 11.74 4.64
CA SER A 420 -2.49 10.84 3.74
C SER A 420 -2.45 9.39 4.23
N SER A 421 -2.31 9.15 5.55
CA SER A 421 -2.27 7.79 6.10
C SER A 421 -3.63 7.08 6.12
N LEU A 422 -4.76 7.81 6.03
CA LEU A 422 -6.08 7.18 5.80
C LEU A 422 -6.16 6.49 4.44
N CYS A 423 -5.48 7.01 3.42
CA CYS A 423 -5.33 6.33 2.12
C CYS A 423 -4.52 5.02 2.26
N MET A 424 -3.47 5.00 3.07
CA MET A 424 -2.70 3.78 3.36
C MET A 424 -3.51 2.79 4.22
N ALA A 425 -4.33 3.30 5.13
CA ALA A 425 -5.23 2.49 5.94
C ALA A 425 -6.36 1.86 5.12
N SER A 426 -6.84 2.51 4.05
CA SER A 426 -7.82 1.89 3.13
C SER A 426 -7.19 0.74 2.34
N ILE A 427 -5.91 0.83 1.95
CA ILE A 427 -5.14 -0.27 1.36
C ILE A 427 -4.96 -1.41 2.37
N SER A 428 -4.62 -1.09 3.63
CA SER A 428 -4.55 -2.08 4.72
C SER A 428 -5.90 -2.79 4.94
N LEU A 429 -7.00 -2.04 5.00
CA LEU A 429 -8.35 -2.57 5.09
C LEU A 429 -8.73 -3.42 3.88
N GLY A 430 -8.37 -3.00 2.66
CA GLY A 430 -8.57 -3.78 1.44
C GLY A 430 -7.88 -5.14 1.50
N ASN A 431 -6.64 -5.19 2.01
CA ASN A 431 -5.94 -6.45 2.27
C ASN A 431 -6.68 -7.31 3.33
N TYR A 432 -7.17 -6.72 4.42
CA TYR A 432 -7.97 -7.44 5.43
C TYR A 432 -9.37 -7.85 4.96
N VAL A 433 -9.96 -7.18 3.97
CA VAL A 433 -11.23 -7.58 3.36
C VAL A 433 -11.00 -8.70 2.35
N ASN A 434 -9.97 -8.59 1.49
CA ASN A 434 -9.53 -9.67 0.61
C ASN A 434 -9.21 -10.94 1.42
N SER A 435 -8.60 -10.78 2.61
CA SER A 435 -8.35 -11.85 3.57
C SER A 435 -9.61 -12.66 3.89
N LEU A 436 -10.62 -11.92 4.27
CA LEU A 436 -11.87 -12.42 4.83
C LEU A 436 -12.72 -13.04 3.71
N LEU A 437 -12.72 -12.44 2.52
CA LEU A 437 -13.32 -13.00 1.30
C LEU A 437 -12.69 -14.35 0.91
N VAL A 438 -11.36 -14.44 0.87
CA VAL A 438 -10.65 -15.70 0.60
C VAL A 438 -11.03 -16.79 1.61
N SER A 439 -10.92 -16.49 2.91
CA SER A 439 -11.30 -17.43 3.99
C SER A 439 -12.76 -17.88 3.89
N MET A 440 -13.70 -16.97 3.58
CA MET A 440 -15.11 -17.30 3.40
C MET A 440 -15.34 -18.17 2.15
N VAL A 441 -14.69 -17.87 1.03
CA VAL A 441 -14.80 -18.66 -0.20
C VAL A 441 -14.25 -20.06 0.02
N MET A 442 -13.06 -20.23 0.59
CA MET A 442 -12.51 -21.56 0.84
C MET A 442 -13.33 -22.33 1.89
N GLY A 443 -13.75 -21.70 2.98
CA GLY A 443 -14.59 -22.32 4.01
C GLY A 443 -16.01 -22.68 3.56
N THR A 444 -16.50 -22.11 2.46
CA THR A 444 -17.81 -22.47 1.87
C THR A 444 -17.70 -23.43 0.68
N THR A 445 -16.59 -23.40 -0.07
CA THR A 445 -16.43 -24.14 -1.33
C THR A 445 -15.62 -25.43 -1.21
N ALA A 446 -14.76 -25.57 -0.20
CA ALA A 446 -14.08 -26.83 0.09
C ALA A 446 -14.94 -27.65 1.08
N ARG A 447 -15.66 -28.65 0.56
CA ARG A 447 -16.40 -29.65 1.36
C ARG A 447 -16.08 -31.06 0.89
N ASP A 448 -15.85 -31.94 1.85
CA ASP A 448 -15.66 -33.39 1.70
C ASP A 448 -14.63 -33.74 0.60
N ASP A 449 -15.08 -34.08 -0.61
CA ASP A 449 -14.23 -34.45 -1.77
C ASP A 449 -13.92 -33.28 -2.73
N SER A 450 -14.44 -32.07 -2.48
CA SER A 450 -14.26 -30.91 -3.37
C SER A 450 -13.08 -30.02 -2.94
N PRO A 451 -12.13 -29.70 -3.86
CA PRO A 451 -10.91 -28.95 -3.53
C PRO A 451 -11.15 -27.44 -3.27
N GLY A 452 -12.38 -26.95 -3.45
CA GLY A 452 -12.73 -25.53 -3.33
C GLY A 452 -12.35 -24.71 -4.57
N TRP A 453 -12.52 -23.39 -4.49
CA TRP A 453 -12.19 -22.51 -5.62
C TRP A 453 -10.68 -22.25 -5.75
N ILE A 454 -9.93 -22.25 -4.65
CA ILE A 454 -8.48 -21.97 -4.63
C ILE A 454 -7.73 -23.01 -3.76
N PRO A 455 -7.67 -24.28 -4.22
CA PRO A 455 -6.79 -25.31 -3.66
C PRO A 455 -5.31 -25.05 -3.90
N ALA A 456 -4.46 -25.78 -3.17
CA ALA A 456 -3.01 -25.80 -3.35
C ALA A 456 -2.56 -26.32 -4.74
N ASP A 457 -3.37 -27.15 -5.42
CA ASP A 457 -3.19 -27.44 -6.84
C ASP A 457 -4.21 -26.65 -7.67
N LEU A 458 -3.80 -25.47 -8.16
CA LEU A 458 -4.62 -24.59 -8.98
C LEU A 458 -5.15 -25.25 -10.27
N ASN A 459 -4.64 -26.42 -10.68
CA ASN A 459 -5.20 -27.18 -11.81
C ASN A 459 -6.52 -27.87 -11.47
N GLN A 460 -6.79 -28.10 -10.19
CA GLN A 460 -8.03 -28.68 -9.66
C GLN A 460 -8.99 -27.59 -9.13
N GLY A 461 -8.53 -26.35 -9.12
CA GLY A 461 -9.27 -25.18 -8.63
C GLY A 461 -10.12 -24.48 -9.69
N HIS A 462 -10.90 -23.51 -9.21
CA HIS A 462 -11.73 -22.61 -10.00
C HIS A 462 -11.49 -21.16 -9.57
N MET A 463 -10.23 -20.71 -9.70
CA MET A 463 -9.80 -19.35 -9.36
C MET A 463 -10.48 -18.29 -10.24
N ASP A 464 -10.97 -18.69 -11.43
CA ASP A 464 -11.83 -17.88 -12.29
C ASP A 464 -13.07 -17.35 -11.55
N ARG A 465 -13.72 -18.21 -10.76
CA ARG A 465 -14.92 -17.84 -9.98
C ARG A 465 -14.62 -16.81 -8.90
N PHE A 466 -13.43 -16.86 -8.31
CA PHE A 466 -12.97 -15.87 -7.33
C PHE A 466 -12.73 -14.50 -8.00
N PHE A 467 -12.12 -14.46 -9.18
CA PHE A 467 -11.98 -13.22 -9.94
C PHE A 467 -13.33 -12.59 -10.32
N PHE A 468 -14.31 -13.39 -10.75
CA PHE A 468 -15.66 -12.88 -11.02
C PHE A 468 -16.41 -12.42 -9.75
N LEU A 469 -16.16 -13.07 -8.59
CA LEU A 469 -16.67 -12.60 -7.31
C LEU A 469 -16.09 -11.22 -6.93
N ILE A 470 -14.78 -11.02 -7.06
CA ILE A 470 -14.17 -9.70 -6.83
C ILE A 470 -14.77 -8.67 -7.81
N ALA A 471 -14.87 -8.99 -9.10
CA ALA A 471 -15.45 -8.08 -10.09
C ALA A 471 -16.89 -7.67 -9.73
N ALA A 472 -17.72 -8.60 -9.23
CA ALA A 472 -19.08 -8.31 -8.77
C ALA A 472 -19.11 -7.44 -7.50
N LEU A 473 -18.18 -7.66 -6.56
CA LEU A 473 -18.03 -6.83 -5.37
C LEU A 473 -17.54 -5.42 -5.71
N THR A 474 -16.58 -5.27 -6.64
CA THR A 474 -16.14 -3.97 -7.15
C THR A 474 -17.26 -3.24 -7.92
N ALA A 475 -18.14 -3.96 -8.62
CA ALA A 475 -19.31 -3.35 -9.25
C ALA A 475 -20.30 -2.79 -8.21
N LEU A 476 -20.51 -3.51 -7.09
CA LEU A 476 -21.35 -3.04 -5.98
C LEU A 476 -20.70 -1.85 -5.25
N ASP A 477 -19.39 -1.91 -5.00
CA ASP A 477 -18.61 -0.80 -4.45
C ASP A 477 -18.70 0.45 -5.34
N PHE A 478 -18.58 0.30 -6.65
CA PHE A 478 -18.76 1.40 -7.61
C PHE A 478 -20.17 2.03 -7.55
N ILE A 479 -21.23 1.23 -7.35
CA ILE A 479 -22.60 1.75 -7.20
C ILE A 479 -22.72 2.56 -5.90
N ILE A 480 -22.19 2.06 -4.77
CA ILE A 480 -22.16 2.77 -3.49
C ILE A 480 -21.33 4.06 -3.62
N TYR A 481 -20.17 3.96 -4.26
CA TYR A 481 -19.28 5.09 -4.53
C TYR A 481 -19.99 6.19 -5.33
N VAL A 482 -20.69 5.85 -6.41
CA VAL A 482 -21.46 6.81 -7.22
C VAL A 482 -22.61 7.44 -6.43
N PHE A 483 -23.23 6.72 -5.49
CA PHE A 483 -24.22 7.30 -4.59
C PHE A 483 -23.58 8.32 -3.62
N CYS A 484 -22.50 7.95 -2.96
CA CYS A 484 -21.75 8.83 -2.04
C CYS A 484 -21.18 10.06 -2.77
N ALA A 485 -20.63 9.90 -3.97
CA ALA A 485 -20.05 10.97 -4.79
C ALA A 485 -21.08 11.85 -5.54
N LYS A 486 -22.38 11.54 -5.39
CA LYS A 486 -23.51 12.42 -5.77
C LYS A 486 -24.18 13.10 -4.57
N TRP A 487 -23.94 12.57 -3.37
CA TRP A 487 -24.44 13.11 -2.11
C TRP A 487 -23.50 14.18 -1.55
N TYR A 488 -22.19 14.00 -1.76
CA TYR A 488 -21.18 15.05 -1.74
C TYR A 488 -21.26 15.91 -3.01
#